data_AF-A0A2G5M3M5-F1
#
_entry.id   AF-A0A2G5M3M5-F1
#
_cell.length_a   1.000
_cell.length_b   1.000
_cell.length_c   1.000
_cell.angle_alpha   90.00
_cell.angle_beta   90.00
_cell.angle_gamma   90.00
#
_symmetry.space_group_name_H-M   'P 1'
#
loop_
_entity.id
_entity.type
_entity.pdbx_description
1 polymer ?
#
loop_
_entity_poly.entity_id
_entity_poly.type
_entity_poly.pdbx_seq_one_letter_code
_entity_poly.pdbx_strand_id
1 'polypeptide(L)' 'MTIQWYPGHMAKARRQVKEKLKLIDVVMELVDARIPLASRNPVIDELAQGKPRLILLNKSDLADPKY' A
#
# COMPACT_ATOMS: atom_id res chain seq x y z
N MET A 1 -5.12 17.14 5.49
CA MET A 1 -4.30 16.65 6.63
C MET A 1 -2.94 16.26 6.09
N THR A 2 -1.86 16.76 6.67
CA THR A 2 -0.48 16.49 6.24
C THR A 2 0.14 15.45 7.17
N ILE A 3 0.53 14.30 6.63
CA ILE A 3 1.26 13.29 7.39
C ILE A 3 2.73 13.72 7.44
N GLN A 4 3.27 13.88 8.64
CA GLN A 4 4.68 14.16 8.84
C GLN A 4 5.45 12.86 9.05
N TRP A 5 6.41 12.60 8.16
CA TRP A 5 7.19 11.35 8.14
C TRP A 5 8.56 11.55 8.78
N TYR A 6 8.62 11.41 10.10
CA TYR A 6 9.89 11.32 10.86
C TYR A 6 10.09 9.88 11.38
N PRO A 7 11.34 9.48 11.69
CA PRO A 7 11.70 8.07 11.91
C PRO A 7 10.79 7.31 12.89
N GLY A 8 10.37 7.94 13.99
CA GLY A 8 9.47 7.34 14.98
C GLY A 8 8.07 7.01 14.43
N HIS A 9 7.53 7.84 13.54
CA HIS A 9 6.20 7.61 12.95
C HIS A 9 6.21 6.46 11.94
N MET A 10 7.27 6.39 11.12
CA MET A 10 7.49 5.27 10.20
C MET A 10 7.59 3.94 10.95
N ALA A 11 8.39 3.90 12.02
CA ALA A 11 8.55 2.70 12.85
C ALA A 11 7.23 2.26 13.50
N LYS A 12 6.47 3.20 14.06
CA LYS A 12 5.16 2.93 14.67
C LYS A 12 4.16 2.39 13.64
N ALA A 13 4.05 3.03 12.47
CA ALA A 13 3.16 2.59 11.40
C ALA A 13 3.52 1.19 10.91
N ARG A 14 4.81 0.93 10.67
CA ARG A 14 5.31 -0.39 10.26
C ARG A 14 4.95 -1.48 11.28
N ARG A 15 5.14 -1.21 12.58
CA ARG A 15 4.79 -2.15 13.66
C ARG A 15 3.28 -2.43 13.68
N GLN A 16 2.45 -1.39 13.58
CA GLN A 16 0.99 -1.54 13.58
C GLN A 16 0.49 -2.34 12.38
N VAL A 17 1.04 -2.09 11.19
CA VAL A 17 0.71 -2.87 9.99
C VAL A 17 1.09 -4.34 10.18
N LYS A 18 2.31 -4.62 10.67
CA LYS A 18 2.78 -6.00 10.89
C LYS A 18 1.89 -6.79 11.86
N GLU A 19 1.41 -6.17 12.94
CA GLU A 19 0.49 -6.84 13.86
C GLU A 19 -0.88 -7.10 13.25
N LYS A 20 -1.43 -6.14 12.51
CA LYS A 20 -2.72 -6.31 11.81
C LYS A 20 -2.66 -7.38 10.73
N LEU A 21 -1.53 -7.47 10.01
CA LEU A 21 -1.34 -8.45 8.95
C LEU A 21 -1.50 -9.89 9.46
N LYS A 22 -1.11 -10.19 10.70
CA LYS A 22 -1.29 -11.54 11.29
C LYS A 22 -2.77 -11.95 11.40
N LEU A 23 -3.69 -10.99 11.42
CA LEU A 23 -5.12 -11.21 11.66
C LEU A 23 -5.96 -11.31 10.38
N ILE A 24 -5.35 -11.15 9.19
CA ILE A 24 -6.07 -11.10 7.91
C ILE A 24 -5.55 -12.16 6.93
N ASP A 25 -6.42 -12.66 6.07
CA ASP A 25 -6.05 -13.70 5.10
C ASP A 25 -5.54 -13.16 3.77
N VAL A 26 -6.03 -11.98 3.34
CA VAL A 26 -5.73 -11.37 2.05
C VAL A 26 -5.37 -9.90 2.25
N VAL A 27 -4.39 -9.41 1.47
CA VAL A 27 -3.99 -7.99 1.45
C VAL A 27 -4.55 -7.33 0.20
N MET A 28 -5.28 -6.22 0.39
CA MET A 28 -5.75 -5.36 -0.70
C MET A 28 -4.86 -4.12 -0.76
N GLU A 29 -4.05 -4.00 -1.81
CA GLU A 29 -3.17 -2.86 -2.04
C GLU A 29 -3.87 -1.85 -2.94
N LEU A 30 -4.25 -0.71 -2.37
CA LEU A 30 -4.86 0.39 -3.12
C LEU A 30 -3.77 1.30 -3.68
N VAL A 31 -3.71 1.43 -5.01
CA VAL A 31 -2.75 2.25 -5.74
C VAL A 31 -3.46 3.28 -6.62
N ASP A 32 -2.77 4.36 -7.01
CA ASP A 32 -3.31 5.36 -7.94
C ASP A 32 -3.07 4.88 -9.38
N ALA A 33 -4.15 4.69 -10.14
CA ALA A 33 -4.12 4.11 -11.49
C ALA A 33 -3.28 4.93 -12.48
N ARG A 34 -3.08 6.23 -12.24
CA ARG A 34 -2.26 7.11 -13.09
C ARG A 34 -0.76 6.80 -12.98
N ILE A 35 -0.34 6.30 -11.83
CA ILE A 35 1.07 6.01 -11.50
C ILE A 35 1.16 4.75 -10.63
N PRO A 36 0.74 3.59 -11.15
CA PRO A 36 0.50 2.40 -10.34
C PRO A 36 1.77 1.84 -9.70
N LEU A 37 2.94 2.08 -10.29
CA LEU A 37 4.22 1.67 -9.71
C LEU A 37 4.76 2.68 -8.69
N ALA A 38 4.70 3.97 -9.01
CA ALA A 38 5.29 5.03 -8.17
C ALA A 38 4.45 5.33 -6.92
N SER A 39 3.15 5.03 -6.94
CA SER A 39 2.26 5.23 -5.78
C SER A 39 2.33 4.11 -4.73
N ARG A 40 3.12 3.05 -5.00
CA ARG A 40 3.28 1.90 -4.08
C ARG A 40 4.19 2.25 -2.91
N ASN A 41 3.97 1.59 -1.78
CA ASN A 41 4.89 1.67 -0.66
C ASN A 41 6.12 0.79 -0.94
N PRO A 42 7.36 1.32 -0.89
CA PRO A 42 8.58 0.55 -1.20
C PRO A 42 8.79 -0.72 -0.38
N VAL A 43 8.20 -0.81 0.82
CA VAL A 43 8.33 -1.98 1.71
C VAL A 43 7.10 -2.88 1.72
N ILE A 44 6.09 -2.64 0.86
CA ILE A 44 4.84 -3.42 0.86
C ILE A 44 5.07 -4.89 0.55
N ASP A 45 6.03 -5.19 -0.31
CA ASP A 45 6.33 -6.56 -0.74
C ASP A 45 6.90 -7.38 0.44
N GLU A 46 7.76 -6.76 1.27
CA GLU A 46 8.25 -7.37 2.51
C GLU A 46 7.13 -7.53 3.54
N LEU A 47 6.27 -6.52 3.69
CA LEU A 47 5.19 -6.55 4.68
C LEU A 47 4.14 -7.61 4.36
N ALA A 48 3.69 -7.68 3.10
CA ALA A 48 2.63 -8.58 2.67
C ALA A 48 3.13 -9.96 2.21
N GLN A 49 4.40 -10.29 2.45
CA GLN A 49 5.01 -11.55 2.04
C GLN A 49 4.24 -12.75 2.61
N GLY A 50 3.98 -13.74 1.75
CA GLY A 50 3.30 -14.98 2.13
C GLY A 50 1.78 -14.88 2.25
N LYS A 51 1.18 -13.72 1.88
CA LYS A 51 -0.28 -13.57 1.80
C LYS A 51 -0.72 -13.34 0.35
N PRO A 52 -1.87 -13.87 -0.07
CA PRO A 52 -2.51 -13.48 -1.31
C PRO A 52 -2.72 -11.96 -1.37
N ARG A 53 -2.47 -11.38 -2.56
CA ARG A 53 -2.53 -9.94 -2.78
C ARG A 53 -3.44 -9.58 -3.94
N LEU A 54 -4.31 -8.61 -3.70
CA LEU A 54 -5.15 -7.98 -4.71
C LEU A 54 -4.72 -6.51 -4.84
N ILE A 55 -4.29 -6.12 -6.04
CA ILE A 55 -3.95 -4.73 -6.33
C ILE A 55 -5.19 -4.04 -6.90
N LEU A 56 -5.62 -2.96 -6.25
CA LEU A 56 -6.75 -2.14 -6.66
C LEU A 56 -6.25 -0.83 -7.26
N LEU A 57 -6.53 -0.63 -8.54
CA LEU A 57 -6.23 0.58 -9.28
C LEU A 57 -7.35 1.60 -9.06
N ASN A 58 -7.14 2.54 -8.15
CA ASN A 58 -8.09 3.62 -7.84
C ASN A 58 -7.92 4.80 -8.80
N LYS A 59 -8.97 5.61 -8.97
CA LYS A 59 -9.01 6.78 -9.87
C LYS A 59 -8.74 6.42 -11.34
N SER A 60 -9.24 5.27 -11.77
CA SER A 60 -9.10 4.81 -13.15
C SER A 60 -9.76 5.76 -14.15
N ASP A 61 -10.77 6.52 -13.72
CA ASP A 61 -11.40 7.61 -14.50
C ASP A 61 -10.44 8.75 -14.86
N LEU A 62 -9.36 8.93 -14.08
CA LEU A 62 -8.32 9.93 -14.32
C LEU A 62 -7.07 9.32 -14.96
N ALA A 63 -7.01 8.00 -15.13
CA ALA A 63 -5.90 7.32 -15.80
C ALA A 63 -6.03 7.45 -17.32
N ASP A 64 -4.93 7.19 -18.03
CA ASP A 64 -4.97 7.18 -19.49
C ASP A 64 -5.88 6.01 -19.95
N PRO A 65 -6.98 6.26 -20.65
CA PRO A 65 -7.90 5.20 -21.06
C PRO A 65 -7.29 4.22 -22.07
N LYS A 66 -6.13 4.55 -22.66
CA LYS A 66 -5.41 3.68 -23.59
C LYS A 66 -4.35 2.80 -22.91
N TYR A 67 -4.03 3.03 -21.64
CA TYR A 67 -2.99 2.31 -20.91
C TYR A 67 -3.45 1.84 -19.52
#